data_AF-A0A4R6IE16-F1
#
_entry.id   AF-A0A4R6IE16-F1
#
_cell.length_a   1.000
_cell.length_b   1.000
_cell.length_c   1.000
_cell.angle_alpha   90.00
_cell.angle_beta   90.00
_cell.angle_gamma   90.00
#
_symmetry.space_group_name_H-M   'P 1'
#
loop_
_entity.id
_entity.type
_entity.pdbx_description
1 polymer ?
#
loop_
_entity_poly.entity_id
_entity_poly.type
_entity_poly.pdbx_seq_one_letter_code
_entity_poly.pdbx_strand_id
1 'polypeptide(L)'
;MLTISCKKSDGAADQPNTPAVLKTKILGKWKLIGGSYTTYDVNGKVVNTTDLGGRNPIPLYEFRDDDKLYVTDSGEQKVFFYTVSITAEGKMRILIDSAEYYDIGSINSTDMIWLQDLKAKEDEPGTIKTAHTEVRFQKM
;
A
#
# COMPACT_ATOMS: atom_id res chain seq x y z
N MET A 1 27.66 32.49 8.49
CA MET A 1 26.83 31.82 7.47
C MET A 1 27.21 30.34 7.46
N LEU A 2 26.42 29.49 8.12
CA LEU A 2 26.53 28.04 7.97
C LEU A 2 25.58 27.65 6.83
N THR A 3 26.13 27.34 5.66
CA THR A 3 25.41 26.62 4.62
C THR A 3 25.33 25.16 5.07
N ILE A 4 24.20 24.78 5.67
CA ILE A 4 23.85 23.38 5.85
C ILE A 4 23.53 22.85 4.45
N SER A 5 24.57 22.33 3.80
CA SER A 5 24.42 21.49 2.62
C SER A 5 23.71 20.23 3.07
N CYS A 6 22.40 20.15 2.80
CA CYS A 6 21.67 18.90 2.90
C CYS A 6 22.35 17.91 1.94
N LYS A 7 23.15 17.01 2.51
CA LYS A 7 23.58 15.78 1.83
C LYS A 7 22.33 15.16 1.20
N LYS A 8 22.26 15.15 -0.14
CA LYS A 8 21.42 14.20 -0.86
C LYS A 8 21.81 12.82 -0.32
N SER A 9 20.86 12.16 0.31
CA SER A 9 21.00 10.77 0.70
C SER A 9 21.27 9.96 -0.58
N ASP A 10 22.49 9.45 -0.69
CA ASP A 10 22.87 8.39 -1.63
C ASP A 10 22.06 7.14 -1.28
N GLY A 11 20.85 7.08 -1.83
CA GLY A 11 19.85 6.07 -1.53
C GLY A 11 18.48 6.37 -2.14
N ALA A 12 18.40 7.26 -3.13
CA ALA A 12 17.23 7.36 -3.99
C ALA A 12 17.15 6.08 -4.84
N ALA A 13 16.73 4.98 -4.22
CA ALA A 13 16.15 3.87 -4.94
C ALA A 13 15.18 4.48 -5.96
N ASP A 14 15.34 4.12 -7.23
CA ASP A 14 14.61 4.62 -8.39
C ASP A 14 13.08 4.55 -8.15
N GLN A 15 12.54 5.55 -7.44
CA GLN A 15 11.13 5.62 -7.10
C GLN A 15 10.39 6.06 -8.36
N PRO A 16 9.35 5.33 -8.78
CA PRO A 16 8.56 5.69 -9.94
C PRO A 16 8.12 7.16 -9.94
N ASN A 17 8.44 7.88 -11.02
CA ASN A 17 8.08 9.27 -11.22
C ASN A 17 7.03 9.47 -12.33
N THR A 18 6.59 8.38 -12.97
CA THR A 18 5.45 8.37 -13.90
C THR A 18 4.56 7.15 -13.66
N PRO A 19 3.25 7.21 -14.00
CA PRO A 19 2.36 6.05 -13.91
C PRO A 19 2.84 4.84 -14.73
N ALA A 20 3.45 5.06 -15.90
CA ALA A 20 3.98 3.97 -16.75
C ALA A 20 5.16 3.23 -16.10
N VAL A 21 6.09 3.97 -15.48
CA VAL A 21 7.20 3.38 -14.71
C VAL A 21 6.64 2.64 -13.51
N LEU A 22 5.66 3.21 -12.80
CA LEU A 22 5.03 2.57 -11.65
C LEU A 22 4.34 1.26 -12.03
N LYS A 23 3.56 1.27 -13.11
CA LYS A 23 2.90 0.07 -13.66
C LYS A 23 3.91 -1.03 -13.89
N THR A 24 5.02 -0.71 -14.57
CA THR A 24 6.09 -1.68 -14.87
C THR A 24 6.69 -2.30 -13.60
N LYS A 25 6.90 -1.52 -12.53
CA LYS A 25 7.46 -2.06 -11.27
C LYS A 25 6.49 -2.97 -10.52
N ILE A 26 5.19 -2.68 -10.58
CA ILE A 26 4.14 -3.46 -9.91
C ILE A 26 3.87 -4.80 -10.59
N LEU A 27 4.07 -4.92 -11.90
CA LEU A 27 3.79 -6.17 -12.64
C LEU A 27 4.47 -7.40 -12.02
N GLY A 28 3.77 -8.53 -12.03
CA GLY A 28 4.26 -9.81 -11.54
C GLY A 28 3.53 -10.29 -10.27
N LYS A 29 4.08 -11.36 -9.69
CA LYS A 29 3.51 -12.05 -8.53
C LYS A 29 4.14 -11.57 -7.23
N TRP A 30 3.30 -11.33 -6.25
CA TRP A 30 3.66 -10.85 -4.93
C TRP A 30 2.96 -11.69 -3.86
N LYS A 31 3.69 -12.09 -2.83
CA LYS A 31 3.12 -12.73 -1.64
C LYS A 31 2.98 -11.72 -0.51
N LEU A 32 1.87 -11.79 0.22
CA LEU A 32 1.66 -10.97 1.41
C LEU A 32 2.51 -11.54 2.55
N ILE A 33 3.51 -10.80 3.02
CA ILE A 33 4.44 -11.26 4.06
C ILE A 33 4.15 -10.67 5.43
N GLY A 34 3.28 -9.67 5.52
CA GLY A 34 2.91 -9.05 6.77
C GLY A 34 2.15 -7.74 6.57
N GLY A 35 1.84 -7.08 7.67
CA GLY A 35 1.15 -5.81 7.67
C GLY A 35 0.45 -5.57 8.99
N SER A 36 -0.15 -4.40 9.14
CA SER A 36 -0.95 -4.08 10.31
C SER A 36 -2.14 -3.22 9.94
N TYR A 37 -3.24 -3.42 10.65
CA TYR A 37 -4.38 -2.53 10.68
C TYR A 37 -4.48 -1.91 12.06
N THR A 38 -4.23 -0.60 12.17
CA THR A 38 -4.23 0.14 13.43
C THR A 38 -5.37 1.15 13.47
N THR A 39 -6.16 1.13 14.53
CA THR A 39 -7.27 2.07 14.75
C THR A 39 -6.92 3.07 15.84
N TYR A 40 -7.36 4.31 15.66
CA TYR A 40 -7.08 5.43 16.57
C TYR A 40 -8.37 6.06 17.07
N ASP A 41 -8.39 6.46 18.33
CA ASP A 41 -9.48 7.23 18.92
C ASP A 41 -9.47 8.69 18.43
N VAL A 42 -10.44 9.47 18.91
CA VAL A 42 -10.62 10.88 18.56
C VAL A 42 -9.42 11.77 18.92
N ASN A 43 -8.56 11.34 19.85
CA ASN A 43 -7.36 12.04 20.30
C ASN A 43 -6.09 11.55 19.57
N GLY A 44 -6.22 10.61 18.63
CA GLY A 44 -5.11 10.00 17.92
C GLY A 44 -4.37 8.93 18.74
N LYS A 45 -4.94 8.45 19.85
CA LYS A 45 -4.37 7.34 20.62
C LYS A 45 -4.74 6.01 19.96
N VAL A 46 -3.78 5.09 19.87
CA VAL A 46 -4.03 3.72 19.40
C VAL A 46 -5.06 3.04 20.29
N VAL A 47 -6.12 2.52 19.66
CA VAL A 47 -7.17 1.71 20.29
C VAL A 47 -6.89 0.23 20.09
N ASN A 48 -6.56 -0.17 18.86
CA ASN A 48 -6.26 -1.55 18.51
C ASN A 48 -5.26 -1.62 17.36
N THR A 49 -4.47 -2.69 17.33
CA THR A 49 -3.62 -3.07 16.20
C THR A 49 -3.84 -4.55 15.89
N THR A 50 -4.22 -4.85 14.66
CA THR A 50 -4.37 -6.22 14.15
C THR A 50 -3.22 -6.54 13.20
N ASP A 51 -2.52 -7.65 13.43
CA ASP A 51 -1.52 -8.16 12.50
C ASP A 51 -2.21 -8.79 11.28
N LEU A 52 -1.73 -8.46 10.09
CA LEU A 52 -2.24 -8.99 8.82
C LEU A 52 -1.37 -10.14 8.27
N GLY A 53 -0.25 -10.44 8.93
CA GLY A 53 0.71 -11.49 8.57
C GLY A 53 0.30 -12.90 9.01
N GLY A 54 1.21 -13.86 8.78
CA GLY A 54 1.10 -15.23 9.31
C GLY A 54 0.00 -16.11 8.71
N ARG A 55 -0.61 -15.69 7.60
CA ARG A 55 -1.69 -16.45 6.94
C ARG A 55 -1.18 -17.69 6.19
N ASN A 56 -1.91 -18.80 6.30
CA ASN A 56 -1.62 -20.06 5.59
C ASN A 56 -2.91 -20.63 4.96
N PRO A 57 -2.99 -20.79 3.63
CA PRO A 57 -1.97 -20.45 2.64
C PRO A 57 -1.68 -18.94 2.61
N ILE A 58 -0.44 -18.58 2.23
CA ILE A 58 -0.04 -17.17 2.10
C ILE A 58 -0.82 -16.54 0.93
N PRO A 59 -1.52 -15.41 1.13
CA PRO A 59 -2.20 -14.72 0.06
C PRO A 59 -1.24 -14.25 -1.04
N LEU A 60 -1.66 -14.42 -2.29
CA LEU A 60 -0.88 -14.07 -3.49
C LEU A 60 -1.62 -13.03 -4.34
N TYR A 61 -0.86 -12.07 -4.87
CA TYR A 61 -1.33 -10.96 -5.69
C TYR A 61 -0.54 -10.96 -7.00
N GLU A 62 -1.21 -11.18 -8.13
CA GLU A 62 -0.59 -11.16 -9.46
C GLU A 62 -1.12 -9.97 -10.26
N PHE A 63 -0.26 -8.99 -10.50
CA PHE A 63 -0.54 -7.83 -11.34
C PHE A 63 -0.16 -8.13 -12.79
N ARG A 64 -1.12 -7.99 -13.70
CA ARG A 64 -0.92 -8.20 -15.14
C ARG A 64 -0.97 -6.89 -15.93
N ASP A 65 -0.37 -6.94 -17.10
CA ASP A 65 -0.28 -5.82 -18.04
C ASP A 65 -1.65 -5.44 -18.60
N ASP A 66 -2.58 -6.39 -18.70
CA ASP A 66 -4.00 -6.20 -19.08
C ASP A 66 -4.89 -5.56 -18.00
N ASP A 67 -4.29 -4.79 -17.08
CA ASP A 67 -4.95 -4.09 -15.97
C ASP A 67 -5.72 -4.99 -14.99
N LYS A 68 -5.43 -6.29 -14.95
CA LYS A 68 -6.02 -7.23 -14.00
C LYS A 68 -5.11 -7.52 -12.81
N LEU A 69 -5.73 -7.62 -11.64
CA LEU A 69 -5.14 -8.11 -10.41
C LEU A 69 -5.83 -9.43 -10.04
N TYR A 70 -5.07 -10.52 -9.98
CA TYR A 70 -5.53 -11.79 -9.45
C TYR A 70 -5.12 -11.90 -7.98
N VAL A 71 -6.08 -12.06 -7.08
CA VAL A 71 -5.82 -12.28 -5.65
C VAL A 71 -6.21 -13.70 -5.30
N THR A 72 -5.26 -14.50 -4.85
CA THR A 72 -5.52 -15.83 -4.29
C THR A 72 -5.39 -15.77 -2.79
N ASP A 73 -6.48 -16.04 -2.07
CA ASP A 73 -6.51 -16.07 -0.61
C ASP A 73 -7.33 -17.27 -0.16
N SER A 74 -6.80 -18.05 0.79
CA SER A 74 -7.49 -19.23 1.33
C SER A 74 -7.95 -20.26 0.28
N GLY A 75 -7.24 -20.34 -0.84
CA GLY A 75 -7.54 -21.25 -1.95
C GLY A 75 -8.55 -20.72 -2.97
N GLU A 76 -9.15 -19.56 -2.73
CA GLU A 76 -10.05 -18.89 -3.67
C GLU A 76 -9.29 -17.83 -4.47
N GLN A 77 -9.48 -17.82 -5.78
CA GLN A 77 -8.95 -16.77 -6.65
C GLN A 77 -10.06 -15.79 -7.04
N LYS A 78 -9.81 -14.51 -6.80
CA LYS A 78 -10.64 -13.38 -7.23
C LYS A 78 -9.88 -12.54 -8.24
N VAL A 79 -10.61 -11.87 -9.14
CA VAL A 79 -10.03 -11.00 -10.17
C VAL A 79 -10.63 -9.61 -10.02
N PHE A 80 -9.76 -8.61 -10.02
CA PHE A 80 -10.09 -7.20 -9.91
C PHE A 80 -9.46 -6.45 -11.08
N PHE A 81 -10.00 -5.29 -11.41
CA PHE A 81 -9.33 -4.31 -12.26
C PHE A 81 -8.51 -3.36 -11.40
N TYR A 82 -7.33 -2.98 -11.87
CA TYR A 82 -6.51 -2.00 -11.18
C TYR A 82 -5.98 -0.92 -12.11
N THR A 83 -5.84 0.27 -11.57
CA THR A 83 -5.11 1.37 -12.21
C THR A 83 -4.04 1.90 -11.26
N VAL A 84 -3.03 2.56 -11.82
CA VAL A 84 -1.96 3.19 -11.05
C VAL A 84 -1.85 4.64 -11.43
N SER A 85 -1.53 5.50 -10.47
CA SER A 85 -1.38 6.93 -10.69
C SER A 85 -0.30 7.50 -9.78
N ILE A 86 0.14 8.71 -10.12
CA ILE A 86 0.96 9.55 -9.25
C ILE A 86 0.17 10.83 -9.00
N THR A 87 -0.11 11.15 -7.74
CA THR A 87 -0.87 12.35 -7.39
C THR A 87 -0.06 13.63 -7.63
N ALA A 88 -0.72 14.79 -7.58
CA ALA A 88 -0.04 16.08 -7.69
C ALA A 88 1.04 16.28 -6.61
N GLU A 89 0.86 15.65 -5.44
CA GLU A 89 1.81 15.65 -4.33
C GLU A 89 2.92 14.58 -4.47
N GLY A 90 2.97 13.87 -5.61
CA GLY A 90 3.97 12.86 -5.90
C GLY A 90 3.71 11.50 -5.23
N LYS A 91 2.52 11.28 -4.65
CA LYS A 91 2.18 9.98 -4.05
C LYS A 91 1.88 8.97 -5.14
N MET A 92 2.54 7.82 -5.10
CA MET A 92 2.19 6.67 -5.93
C MET A 92 0.93 6.01 -5.37
N ARG A 93 -0.03 5.67 -6.23
CA ARG A 93 -1.32 5.10 -5.81
C ARG A 93 -1.76 3.97 -6.71
N ILE A 94 -2.35 2.94 -6.10
CA ILE A 94 -3.12 1.89 -6.76
C ILE A 94 -4.59 2.11 -6.44
N LEU A 95 -5.44 1.99 -7.45
CA LEU A 95 -6.89 1.99 -7.31
C LEU A 95 -7.41 0.64 -7.84
N ILE A 96 -8.16 -0.09 -7.01
CA ILE A 96 -8.73 -1.40 -7.29
C ILE A 96 -10.25 -1.24 -7.43
N ASP A 97 -10.79 -1.74 -8.55
CA ASP A 97 -12.23 -1.69 -8.91
C ASP A 97 -12.89 -0.30 -8.76
N SER A 98 -12.10 0.77 -8.89
CA SER A 98 -12.53 2.16 -8.67
C SER A 98 -13.11 2.48 -7.29
N ALA A 99 -13.03 1.55 -6.33
CA ALA A 99 -13.64 1.68 -5.01
C ALA A 99 -12.60 1.80 -3.89
N GLU A 100 -11.48 1.11 -4.03
CA GLU A 100 -10.48 0.98 -2.98
C GLU A 100 -9.12 1.48 -3.47
N TYR A 101 -8.48 2.35 -2.70
CA TYR A 101 -7.16 2.85 -3.05
C TYR A 101 -6.14 2.58 -1.95
N TYR A 102 -4.89 2.42 -2.38
CA TYR A 102 -3.72 2.33 -1.52
C TYR A 102 -2.65 3.26 -2.07
N ASP A 103 -2.07 4.09 -1.20
CA ASP A 103 -0.81 4.74 -1.51
C ASP A 103 0.31 3.68 -1.45
N ILE A 104 1.28 3.74 -2.35
CA ILE A 104 2.46 2.88 -2.31
C ILE A 104 3.53 3.64 -1.55
N GLY A 105 3.87 3.18 -0.35
CA GLY A 105 4.91 3.79 0.47
C GLY A 105 6.31 3.57 -0.12
N SER A 106 6.54 2.39 -0.69
CA SER A 106 7.76 2.05 -1.40
C SER A 106 7.54 0.87 -2.34
N ILE A 107 8.31 0.83 -3.42
CA ILE A 107 8.40 -0.33 -4.32
C ILE A 107 9.81 -0.46 -4.89
N ASN A 108 10.33 -1.69 -4.94
CA ASN A 108 11.57 -2.05 -5.62
C ASN A 108 11.41 -3.42 -6.32
N SER A 109 12.52 -4.07 -6.71
CA SER A 109 12.48 -5.37 -7.40
C SER A 109 12.06 -6.55 -6.52
N THR A 110 12.10 -6.41 -5.19
CA THR A 110 11.85 -7.48 -4.21
C THR A 110 10.68 -7.19 -3.29
N ASP A 111 10.42 -5.94 -2.95
CA ASP A 111 9.48 -5.55 -1.90
C ASP A 111 8.55 -4.42 -2.34
N MET A 112 7.33 -4.43 -1.81
CA MET A 112 6.34 -3.38 -1.99
C MET A 112 5.55 -3.17 -0.70
N ILE A 113 5.29 -1.91 -0.37
CA ILE A 113 4.49 -1.53 0.80
C ILE A 113 3.29 -0.72 0.36
N TRP A 114 2.10 -1.16 0.74
CA TRP A 114 0.85 -0.42 0.59
C TRP A 114 0.47 0.25 1.90
N LEU A 115 -0.06 1.46 1.78
CA LEU A 115 -0.49 2.31 2.88
C LEU A 115 -1.90 2.82 2.59
N GLN A 116 -2.76 2.83 3.60
CA GLN A 116 -4.09 3.42 3.47
C GLN A 116 -4.48 4.08 4.79
N ASP A 117 -4.86 5.35 4.72
CA ASP A 117 -5.47 6.07 5.83
C ASP A 117 -6.97 6.25 5.55
N LEU A 118 -7.80 5.62 6.37
CA LEU A 118 -9.25 5.79 6.34
C LEU A 118 -9.67 6.69 7.49
N LYS A 119 -10.41 7.75 7.19
CA LYS A 119 -11.06 8.58 8.20
C LYS A 119 -12.52 8.15 8.31
N ALA A 120 -13.02 7.99 9.53
CA ALA A 120 -14.44 7.77 9.75
C ALA A 120 -15.25 8.96 9.23
N LYS A 121 -16.47 8.67 8.75
CA LYS A 121 -17.33 9.68 8.11
C LYS A 121 -18.01 10.62 9.12
N GLU A 122 -18.09 10.26 10.41
CA GLU A 122 -18.84 11.03 11.42
C GLU A 122 -18.15 11.07 12.80
N ASP A 123 -18.33 12.19 13.52
CA ASP A 123 -17.81 12.46 14.88
C ASP A 123 -18.82 11.98 15.94
N GLU A 124 -18.92 10.67 16.19
CA GLU A 124 -19.62 10.16 17.38
C GLU A 124 -18.62 9.97 18.55
N PRO A 125 -18.90 10.51 19.75
CA PRO A 125 -18.04 10.32 20.92
C PRO A 125 -17.85 8.83 21.26
N GLY A 126 -16.59 8.36 21.27
CA GLY A 126 -16.24 6.95 21.52
C GLY A 126 -15.94 6.13 20.27
N THR A 127 -15.95 6.75 19.09
CA THR A 127 -15.77 6.06 17.80
C THR A 127 -14.34 6.18 17.27
N ILE A 128 -13.86 5.14 16.59
CA ILE A 128 -12.59 5.12 15.85
C ILE A 128 -12.61 6.25 14.82
N LYS A 129 -11.65 7.18 14.91
CA LYS A 129 -11.61 8.38 14.03
C LYS A 129 -10.79 8.13 12.77
N THR A 130 -9.72 7.37 12.90
CA THR A 130 -8.81 7.06 11.82
C THR A 130 -8.39 5.60 11.92
N ALA A 131 -8.26 4.95 10.77
CA ALA A 131 -7.57 3.67 10.66
C ALA A 131 -6.40 3.82 9.69
N HIS A 132 -5.27 3.23 10.05
CA HIS A 132 -4.08 3.13 9.22
C HIS A 132 -3.83 1.67 8.89
N THR A 133 -3.74 1.36 7.60
CA THR A 133 -3.36 0.05 7.09
C THR A 133 -1.98 0.13 6.46
N GLU A 134 -1.09 -0.77 6.86
CA GLU A 134 0.16 -1.05 6.17
C GLU A 134 0.14 -2.51 5.71
N VAL A 135 0.42 -2.78 4.43
CA VAL A 135 0.53 -4.15 3.90
C VAL A 135 1.88 -4.31 3.22
N ARG A 136 2.59 -5.39 3.55
CA ARG A 136 3.93 -5.68 3.04
C ARG A 136 3.90 -6.89 2.12
N PHE A 137 4.53 -6.72 0.97
CA PHE A 137 4.60 -7.72 -0.08
C PHE A 137 6.05 -8.05 -0.41
N GLN A 138 6.29 -9.30 -0.79
CA GLN A 138 7.55 -9.75 -1.38
C GLN A 138 7.29 -10.33 -2.76
N LYS A 139 8.12 -9.98 -3.75
CA LYS A 139 8.06 -10.49 -5.11
C LYS A 139 8.41 -11.98 -5.13
N MET A 140 7.75 -12.72 -6.02
CA MET A 140 8.02 -14.14 -6.28
C MET A 140 8.90 -14.33 -7.51
#